data_AF-A0A2H5YAI2-F1
#
_entry.id   AF-A0A2H5YAI2-F1
#
_cell.length_a   1.000
_cell.length_b   1.000
_cell.length_c   1.000
_cell.angle_alpha   90.00
_cell.angle_beta   90.00
_cell.angle_gamma   90.00
#
_symmetry.space_group_name_H-M   'P 1'
#
loop_
_entity.id
_entity.type
_entity.pdbx_description
1 polymer ?
#
loop_
_entity_poly.entity_id
_entity_poly.type
_entity_poly.pdbx_seq_one_letter_code
_entity_poly.pdbx_strand_id
1 'polypeptide(L)'
;MGFPITDLHCHLLPALDDGPETTEEALAMARRLAEEGVATVLATPHADAVEANGGREALCQRVASFQDAVRREGIPLTVAMGAEQRLLPPLVEGVERGKAITLNGSRYLLAELDFVHLPPFTEQVVFALRLRGLVPVLAHPERQAVLQRQPQRVRRLAEMGVLFQITGASLLGVFGKHAQRTAQVLLREGLVHAVATDAHHADGPRAPTLAPVVEVLTRLVGEAQAHLLLAENPSAILHNGEVESLPTPPHRRSLVSLWRWR
;
A
#
# COMPACT_ATOMS: atom_id res chain seq x y z
N MET A 1 5.20 22.59 3.75
CA MET A 1 5.56 21.23 4.23
C MET A 1 6.31 20.55 3.10
N GLY A 2 7.45 19.91 3.41
CA GLY A 2 8.65 20.03 2.56
C GLY A 2 9.41 18.73 2.27
N PHE A 3 8.72 17.70 1.79
CA PHE A 3 9.36 16.53 1.19
C PHE A 3 8.47 15.91 0.10
N PRO A 4 9.05 15.28 -0.94
CA PRO A 4 8.30 14.65 -2.00
C PRO A 4 7.68 13.33 -1.51
N ILE A 5 6.34 13.24 -1.47
CA ILE A 5 5.64 12.01 -1.09
C ILE A 5 5.67 11.00 -2.25
N THR A 6 5.87 9.73 -1.91
CA THR A 6 5.70 8.60 -2.84
C THR A 6 4.54 7.73 -2.38
N ASP A 7 3.49 7.66 -3.18
CA ASP A 7 2.29 6.86 -2.89
C ASP A 7 2.41 5.47 -3.54
N LEU A 8 2.52 4.41 -2.72
CA LEU A 8 2.74 3.04 -3.20
C LEU A 8 1.48 2.33 -3.70
N HIS A 9 0.29 2.87 -3.45
CA HIS A 9 -0.95 2.13 -3.65
C HIS A 9 -2.06 3.07 -4.13
N CYS A 10 -2.40 2.99 -5.41
CA CYS A 10 -3.47 3.79 -6.02
C CYS A 10 -4.04 3.09 -7.26
N HIS A 11 -5.37 3.05 -7.37
CA HIS A 11 -6.10 2.51 -8.51
C HIS A 11 -6.37 3.65 -9.48
N LEU A 12 -5.31 4.04 -10.20
CA LEU A 12 -5.25 5.29 -10.97
C LEU A 12 -5.55 5.10 -12.46
N LEU A 13 -5.44 3.87 -12.98
CA LEU A 13 -5.51 3.64 -14.43
C LEU A 13 -6.96 3.54 -14.91
N PRO A 14 -7.32 4.25 -16.00
CA PRO A 14 -8.69 4.28 -16.49
C PRO A 14 -9.12 2.94 -17.09
N ALA A 15 -10.38 2.55 -16.82
CA ALA A 15 -11.04 1.37 -17.38
C ALA A 15 -10.19 0.09 -17.25
N LEU A 16 -9.68 -0.16 -16.04
CA LEU A 16 -8.88 -1.36 -15.75
C LEU A 16 -9.50 -2.20 -14.63
N ASP A 17 -9.78 -1.59 -13.48
CA ASP A 17 -10.40 -2.25 -12.32
C ASP A 17 -11.50 -1.36 -11.72
N ASP A 18 -11.66 -1.35 -10.39
CA ASP A 18 -12.66 -0.55 -9.66
C ASP A 18 -12.23 0.89 -9.39
N GLY A 19 -11.14 1.34 -10.01
CA GLY A 19 -10.72 2.75 -10.08
C GLY A 19 -11.52 3.59 -11.09
N PRO A 20 -10.89 4.59 -11.74
CA PRO A 20 -11.58 5.49 -12.68
C PRO A 20 -12.03 4.76 -13.95
N GLU A 21 -13.20 5.12 -14.48
CA GLU A 21 -13.72 4.56 -15.74
C GLU A 21 -13.15 5.31 -16.95
N THR A 22 -12.87 6.61 -16.81
CA THR A 22 -12.43 7.47 -17.91
C THR A 22 -11.04 8.07 -17.69
N THR A 23 -10.39 8.50 -18.77
CA THR A 23 -9.08 9.18 -18.67
C THR A 23 -9.21 10.51 -17.94
N GLU A 24 -10.34 11.20 -18.10
CA GLU A 24 -10.67 12.47 -17.44
C GLU A 24 -10.76 12.30 -15.92
N GLU A 25 -11.42 11.24 -15.45
CA GLU A 25 -11.48 10.88 -14.03
C GLU A 25 -10.09 10.54 -13.47
N ALA A 26 -9.32 9.73 -14.20
CA ALA A 26 -7.95 9.39 -13.82
C ALA A 26 -7.05 10.65 -13.74
N LEU A 27 -7.20 11.59 -14.68
CA LEU A 27 -6.49 12.87 -14.64
C LEU A 27 -6.95 13.76 -13.47
N ALA A 28 -8.23 13.72 -13.08
CA ALA A 28 -8.70 14.41 -11.89
C ALA A 28 -8.06 13.83 -10.62
N MET A 29 -7.92 12.52 -10.51
CA MET A 29 -7.17 11.87 -9.43
C MET A 29 -5.70 12.27 -9.43
N ALA A 30 -5.06 12.32 -10.61
CA ALA A 30 -3.65 12.74 -10.74
C ALA A 30 -3.44 14.19 -10.29
N ARG A 31 -4.36 15.12 -10.62
CA ARG A 31 -4.32 16.51 -10.14
C ARG A 31 -4.43 16.55 -8.61
N ARG A 32 -5.40 15.83 -8.05
CA ARG A 32 -5.61 15.72 -6.60
C ARG A 32 -4.37 15.18 -5.88
N LEU A 33 -3.75 14.11 -6.40
CA LEU A 33 -2.49 13.57 -5.86
C LEU A 33 -1.39 14.63 -5.82
N ALA A 34 -1.20 15.38 -6.90
CA ALA A 34 -0.21 16.46 -6.96
C ALA A 34 -0.51 17.59 -5.98
N GLU A 35 -1.77 18.00 -5.84
CA GLU A 35 -2.23 19.01 -4.86
C GLU A 35 -1.97 18.57 -3.41
N GLU A 36 -2.06 17.27 -3.14
CA GLU A 36 -1.81 16.66 -1.84
C GLU A 36 -0.31 16.39 -1.58
N GLY A 37 0.57 16.83 -2.50
CA GLY A 37 2.03 16.79 -2.36
C GLY A 37 2.70 15.50 -2.84
N VAL A 38 1.97 14.65 -3.57
CA VAL A 38 2.53 13.42 -4.16
C VAL A 38 3.35 13.74 -5.40
N ALA A 39 4.63 13.39 -5.36
CA ALA A 39 5.54 13.54 -6.49
C ALA A 39 5.59 12.29 -7.37
N THR A 40 5.42 11.11 -6.76
CA THR A 40 5.40 9.82 -7.46
C THR A 40 4.30 8.93 -6.91
N VAL A 41 3.56 8.28 -7.80
CA VAL A 41 2.53 7.30 -7.45
C VAL A 41 2.78 6.00 -8.20
N LEU A 42 2.63 4.86 -7.52
CA LEU A 42 2.53 3.58 -8.20
C LEU A 42 1.06 3.31 -8.52
N ALA A 43 0.77 3.15 -9.81
CA ALA A 43 -0.49 2.56 -10.23
C ALA A 43 -0.47 1.07 -9.90
N THR A 44 -1.30 0.65 -8.95
CA THR A 44 -1.36 -0.72 -8.43
C THR A 44 -2.74 -1.34 -8.62
N PRO A 45 -3.21 -1.46 -9.88
CA PRO A 45 -4.50 -2.08 -10.13
C PRO A 45 -4.54 -3.53 -9.63
N HIS A 46 -5.74 -4.06 -9.43
CA HIS A 46 -5.92 -5.46 -9.08
C HIS A 46 -5.32 -6.39 -10.16
N ALA A 47 -4.45 -7.32 -9.75
CA ALA A 47 -3.73 -8.20 -10.69
C ALA A 47 -4.65 -9.10 -11.52
N ASP A 48 -5.81 -9.51 -10.99
CA ASP A 48 -6.80 -10.29 -11.73
C ASP A 48 -7.34 -9.49 -12.93
N ALA A 49 -7.56 -8.18 -12.74
CA ALA A 49 -7.99 -7.28 -13.80
C ALA A 49 -6.87 -7.04 -14.82
N VAL A 50 -5.61 -6.96 -14.38
CA VAL A 50 -4.45 -6.88 -15.27
C VAL A 50 -4.35 -8.11 -16.17
N GLU A 51 -4.43 -9.33 -15.62
CA GLU A 51 -4.36 -10.57 -16.41
C GLU A 51 -5.51 -10.65 -17.43
N ALA A 52 -6.73 -10.25 -17.04
CA ALA A 52 -7.88 -10.20 -17.94
C ALA A 52 -7.73 -9.18 -19.09
N ASN A 53 -6.88 -8.17 -18.92
CA ASN A 53 -6.68 -7.06 -19.86
C ASN A 53 -5.33 -7.10 -20.59
N GLY A 54 -4.76 -8.30 -20.78
CA GLY A 54 -3.53 -8.49 -21.57
C GLY A 54 -2.24 -8.56 -20.73
N GLY A 55 -2.36 -8.64 -19.41
CA GLY A 55 -1.24 -8.90 -18.50
C GLY A 55 -0.23 -7.75 -18.43
N ARG A 56 1.00 -8.09 -18.03
CA ARG A 56 2.08 -7.14 -17.74
C ARG A 56 2.41 -6.21 -18.90
N GLU A 57 2.43 -6.71 -20.14
CA GLU A 57 2.79 -5.90 -21.31
C GLU A 57 1.74 -4.80 -21.57
N ALA A 58 0.46 -5.16 -21.51
CA ALA A 58 -0.64 -4.21 -21.65
C ALA A 58 -0.65 -3.19 -20.50
N LEU A 59 -0.35 -3.63 -19.26
CA LEU A 59 -0.21 -2.72 -18.13
C LEU A 59 0.91 -1.70 -18.35
N CYS A 60 2.08 -2.14 -18.82
CA CYS A 60 3.21 -1.25 -19.11
C CYS A 60 2.84 -0.18 -20.15
N GLN A 61 2.12 -0.57 -21.21
CA GLN A 61 1.64 0.36 -22.24
C GLN A 61 0.60 1.35 -21.70
N ARG A 62 -0.32 0.88 -20.82
CA ARG A 62 -1.33 1.73 -20.17
C ARG A 62 -0.68 2.76 -19.26
N VAL A 63 0.29 2.35 -18.42
CA VAL A 63 1.04 3.27 -17.57
C VAL A 63 1.79 4.31 -18.40
N ALA A 64 2.48 3.90 -19.47
CA ALA A 64 3.19 4.83 -20.35
C ALA A 64 2.25 5.84 -21.03
N SER A 65 1.12 5.36 -21.56
CA SER A 65 0.11 6.20 -22.21
C SER A 65 -0.53 7.19 -21.23
N PHE A 66 -0.83 6.74 -20.01
CA PHE A 66 -1.38 7.61 -18.97
C PHE A 66 -0.36 8.63 -18.48
N GLN A 67 0.90 8.23 -18.28
CA GLN A 67 1.99 9.16 -17.95
C GLN A 67 2.17 10.25 -19.02
N ASP A 68 2.00 9.92 -20.31
CA ASP A 68 2.00 10.93 -21.38
C ASP A 68 0.82 11.90 -21.26
N ALA A 69 -0.38 11.41 -20.92
CA ALA A 69 -1.54 12.27 -20.68
C ALA A 69 -1.32 13.21 -19.48
N VAL A 70 -0.82 12.68 -18.36
CA VAL A 70 -0.44 13.46 -17.16
C VAL A 70 0.57 14.56 -17.52
N ARG A 71 1.59 14.24 -18.35
CA ARG A 71 2.57 15.23 -18.84
C ARG A 71 1.96 16.30 -19.73
N ARG A 72 1.04 15.94 -20.64
CA ARG A 72 0.35 16.90 -21.53
C ARG A 72 -0.50 17.90 -20.75
N GLU A 73 -1.11 17.45 -19.65
CA GLU A 73 -1.90 18.29 -18.74
C GLU A 73 -1.04 19.14 -17.79
N GLY A 74 0.29 19.02 -17.84
CA GLY A 74 1.21 19.77 -16.98
C GLY A 74 1.13 19.38 -15.50
N ILE A 75 0.62 18.19 -15.19
CA ILE A 75 0.49 17.70 -13.80
C ILE A 75 1.87 17.20 -13.35
N PRO A 76 2.45 17.74 -12.25
CA PRO A 76 3.79 17.40 -11.79
C PRO A 76 3.81 16.06 -11.02
N LEU A 77 3.37 14.98 -11.66
CA LEU A 77 3.24 13.65 -11.08
C LEU A 77 3.93 12.60 -11.95
N THR A 78 4.76 11.78 -11.32
CA THR A 78 5.35 10.59 -11.95
C THR A 78 4.49 9.36 -11.63
N VAL A 79 4.13 8.58 -12.64
CA VAL A 79 3.35 7.35 -12.52
C VAL A 79 4.26 6.16 -12.78
N ALA A 80 4.44 5.34 -11.76
CA ALA A 80 5.19 4.09 -11.81
C ALA A 80 4.22 2.89 -11.87
N MET A 81 4.73 1.76 -12.35
CA MET A 81 3.95 0.54 -12.52
C MET A 81 4.02 -0.35 -11.27
N GLY A 82 2.89 -0.92 -10.86
CA GLY A 82 2.80 -2.00 -9.87
C GLY A 82 1.52 -2.79 -10.07
N ALA A 83 1.17 -3.65 -9.11
CA ALA A 83 -0.12 -4.31 -9.05
C ALA A 83 -0.42 -4.75 -7.61
N GLU A 84 -1.69 -4.71 -7.21
CA GLU A 84 -2.14 -5.33 -5.97
C GLU A 84 -2.51 -6.80 -6.25
N GLN A 85 -1.84 -7.73 -5.56
CA GLN A 85 -1.96 -9.17 -5.81
C GLN A 85 -2.59 -9.89 -4.62
N ARG A 86 -3.47 -10.86 -4.88
CA ARG A 86 -3.99 -11.72 -3.81
C ARG A 86 -2.88 -12.62 -3.27
N LEU A 87 -2.67 -12.62 -1.96
CA LEU A 87 -1.69 -13.45 -1.27
C LEU A 87 -2.18 -14.91 -1.15
N LEU A 88 -2.23 -15.59 -2.29
CA LEU A 88 -2.73 -16.96 -2.47
C LEU A 88 -1.65 -17.86 -3.10
N PRO A 89 -1.76 -19.20 -3.02
CA PRO A 89 -0.79 -20.11 -3.64
C PRO A 89 -0.52 -19.85 -5.13
N PRO A 90 -1.52 -19.49 -5.98
CA PRO A 90 -1.28 -19.15 -7.38
C PRO A 90 -0.32 -17.98 -7.60
N LEU A 91 -0.16 -17.07 -6.62
CA LEU A 91 0.82 -15.98 -6.70
C LEU A 91 2.25 -16.54 -6.81
N VAL A 92 2.55 -17.62 -6.07
CA VAL A 92 3.88 -18.25 -6.11
C VAL A 92 4.16 -18.84 -7.49
N GLU A 93 3.18 -19.51 -8.09
CA GLU A 93 3.28 -20.01 -9.47
C GLU A 93 3.43 -18.86 -10.48
N GLY A 94 2.71 -17.76 -10.26
CA GLY A 94 2.81 -16.55 -11.08
C GLY A 94 4.21 -15.95 -11.06
N VAL A 95 4.88 -15.94 -9.90
CA VAL A 95 6.29 -15.52 -9.76
C VAL A 95 7.21 -16.42 -10.58
N GLU A 96 7.07 -17.75 -10.48
CA GLU A 96 7.92 -18.71 -11.20
C GLU A 96 7.78 -18.60 -12.72
N ARG A 97 6.59 -18.24 -13.19
CA ARG A 97 6.29 -18.04 -14.61
C ARG A 97 6.61 -16.63 -15.11
N GLY A 98 7.18 -15.76 -14.26
CA GLY A 98 7.49 -14.36 -14.60
C GLY A 98 6.26 -13.47 -14.81
N LYS A 99 5.08 -13.92 -14.34
CA LYS A 99 3.80 -13.20 -14.48
C LYS A 99 3.52 -12.23 -13.33
N ALA A 100 4.10 -12.47 -12.16
CA ALA A 100 3.90 -11.59 -11.01
C ALA A 100 4.45 -10.18 -11.29
N ILE A 101 3.71 -9.16 -10.85
CA ILE A 101 4.06 -7.76 -11.09
C ILE A 101 4.49 -7.15 -9.77
N THR A 102 5.78 -6.90 -9.62
CA THR A 102 6.34 -6.24 -8.43
C THR A 102 6.22 -4.72 -8.54
N LEU A 103 6.38 -4.04 -7.41
CA LEU A 103 6.35 -2.59 -7.31
C LEU A 103 7.55 -2.01 -8.04
N ASN A 104 7.29 -1.39 -9.20
CA ASN A 104 8.27 -0.78 -10.09
C ASN A 104 9.46 -1.70 -10.47
N GLY A 105 9.22 -3.01 -10.59
CA GLY A 105 10.27 -3.99 -10.91
C GLY A 105 11.25 -4.27 -9.77
N SER A 106 10.99 -3.77 -8.57
CA SER A 106 11.76 -4.10 -7.36
C SER A 106 11.48 -5.53 -6.87
N ARG A 107 12.11 -5.93 -5.76
CA ARG A 107 11.78 -7.17 -5.05
C ARG A 107 10.47 -7.11 -4.26
N TYR A 108 9.88 -5.93 -4.12
CA TYR A 108 8.72 -5.70 -3.28
C TYR A 108 7.43 -5.99 -4.05
N LEU A 109 6.51 -6.70 -3.41
CA LEU A 109 5.24 -7.12 -4.01
C LEU A 109 4.10 -6.67 -3.12
N LEU A 110 3.23 -5.79 -3.61
CA LEU A 110 2.02 -5.39 -2.89
C LEU A 110 1.02 -6.53 -2.93
N ALA A 111 0.65 -7.01 -1.74
CA ALA A 111 -0.23 -8.15 -1.58
C ALA A 111 -1.42 -7.80 -0.70
N GLU A 112 -2.60 -8.29 -1.06
CA GLU A 112 -3.79 -8.22 -0.23
C GLU A 112 -4.23 -9.60 0.24
N LEU A 113 -4.97 -9.62 1.34
CA LEU A 113 -5.64 -10.80 1.88
C LEU A 113 -7.15 -10.59 1.85
N ASP A 114 -7.87 -11.70 1.94
CA ASP A 114 -9.30 -11.65 2.21
C ASP A 114 -9.58 -10.89 3.53
N PHE A 115 -10.60 -10.03 3.50
CA PHE A 115 -10.94 -9.15 4.61
C PHE A 115 -11.48 -9.91 5.83
N VAL A 116 -12.02 -11.11 5.66
CA VAL A 116 -12.75 -11.87 6.67
C VAL A 116 -11.94 -13.03 7.23
N HIS A 117 -11.10 -13.67 6.41
CA HIS A 117 -10.35 -14.86 6.78
C HIS A 117 -8.88 -14.72 6.40
N LEU A 118 -7.97 -15.07 7.33
CA LEU A 118 -6.57 -15.21 6.99
C LEU A 118 -6.30 -16.69 6.69
N PRO A 119 -6.10 -17.06 5.41
CA PRO A 119 -6.09 -18.45 5.02
C PRO A 119 -4.95 -19.25 5.69
N PRO A 120 -5.13 -20.55 5.96
CA PRO A 120 -4.10 -21.38 6.60
C PRO A 120 -2.77 -21.40 5.86
N PHE A 121 -2.79 -21.23 4.53
CA PHE A 121 -1.61 -21.23 3.67
C PHE A 121 -0.84 -19.90 3.66
N THR A 122 -1.33 -18.83 4.31
CA THR A 122 -0.73 -17.48 4.23
C THR A 122 0.78 -17.52 4.49
N GLU A 123 1.19 -18.17 5.58
CA GLU A 123 2.59 -18.22 5.97
C GLU A 123 3.43 -19.07 5.01
N GLN A 124 2.85 -20.13 4.43
CA GLN A 124 3.54 -20.94 3.42
C GLN A 124 3.79 -20.13 2.15
N VAL A 125 2.81 -19.33 1.72
CA VAL A 125 2.94 -18.41 0.58
C VAL A 125 4.00 -17.36 0.87
N VAL A 126 3.97 -16.71 2.04
CA VAL A 126 4.99 -15.74 2.45
C VAL A 126 6.38 -16.38 2.43
N PHE A 127 6.55 -17.54 3.07
CA PHE A 127 7.83 -18.23 3.08
C PHE A 127 8.34 -18.54 1.66
N ALA A 128 7.47 -19.02 0.77
CA ALA A 128 7.82 -19.30 -0.62
C ALA A 128 8.23 -18.04 -1.40
N LEU A 129 7.56 -16.91 -1.19
CA LEU A 129 7.94 -15.62 -1.78
C LEU A 129 9.31 -15.15 -1.26
N ARG A 130 9.54 -15.23 0.05
CA ARG A 130 10.82 -14.85 0.68
C ARG A 130 11.99 -15.70 0.16
N LEU A 131 11.80 -17.01 -0.01
CA LEU A 131 12.81 -17.91 -0.60
C LEU A 131 13.19 -17.53 -2.04
N ARG A 132 12.30 -16.86 -2.78
CA ARG A 132 12.54 -16.38 -4.14
C ARG A 132 13.08 -14.94 -4.17
N GLY A 133 13.51 -14.41 -3.02
CA GLY A 133 14.05 -13.07 -2.88
C GLY A 133 13.01 -11.95 -2.89
N LEU A 134 11.72 -12.27 -2.94
CA LEU A 134 10.65 -11.28 -2.92
C LEU A 134 10.30 -10.87 -1.48
N VAL A 135 9.84 -9.63 -1.32
CA VAL A 135 9.37 -9.08 -0.04
C VAL A 135 7.89 -8.72 -0.19
N PRO A 136 6.97 -9.46 0.45
CA PRO A 136 5.56 -9.06 0.47
C PRO A 136 5.39 -7.76 1.27
N VAL A 137 4.68 -6.80 0.68
CA VAL A 137 4.15 -5.61 1.35
C VAL A 137 2.64 -5.84 1.48
N LEU A 138 2.18 -6.15 2.68
CA LEU A 138 0.76 -6.40 2.92
C LEU A 138 -0.01 -5.07 2.96
N ALA A 139 -0.95 -4.94 2.03
CA ALA A 139 -1.86 -3.81 1.93
C ALA A 139 -2.90 -3.82 3.04
N HIS A 140 -3.22 -2.62 3.53
CA HIS A 140 -4.32 -2.28 4.44
C HIS A 140 -4.62 -3.32 5.55
N PRO A 141 -3.61 -3.81 6.30
CA PRO A 141 -3.82 -4.81 7.35
C PRO A 141 -4.78 -4.33 8.45
N GLU A 142 -4.90 -3.01 8.63
CA GLU A 142 -5.84 -2.41 9.56
C GLU A 142 -7.30 -2.61 9.19
N ARG A 143 -7.61 -2.89 7.91
CA ARG A 143 -8.97 -3.12 7.41
C ARG A 143 -9.36 -4.60 7.44
N GLN A 144 -8.41 -5.50 7.65
CA GLN A 144 -8.66 -6.95 7.67
C GLN A 144 -9.17 -7.40 9.04
N ALA A 145 -10.41 -7.89 9.11
CA ALA A 145 -11.08 -8.22 10.37
C ALA A 145 -10.33 -9.26 11.21
N VAL A 146 -9.63 -10.20 10.58
CA VAL A 146 -8.79 -11.18 11.30
C VAL A 146 -7.59 -10.51 11.93
N LEU A 147 -6.92 -9.62 11.21
CA LEU A 147 -5.77 -8.92 11.74
C LEU A 147 -6.15 -7.92 12.82
N GLN A 148 -7.34 -7.30 12.74
CA GLN A 148 -7.92 -6.47 13.81
C GLN A 148 -8.23 -7.25 15.09
N ARG A 149 -8.57 -8.55 14.98
CA ARG A 149 -8.88 -9.42 16.14
C ARG A 149 -7.66 -10.16 16.68
N GLN A 150 -6.62 -10.34 15.87
CA GLN A 150 -5.50 -11.24 16.16
C GLN A 150 -4.13 -10.58 15.87
N PRO A 151 -3.69 -9.64 16.73
CA PRO A 151 -2.45 -8.87 16.53
C PRO A 151 -1.20 -9.71 16.42
N GLN A 152 -1.18 -10.84 17.14
CA GLN A 152 -0.08 -11.79 17.12
C GLN A 152 0.21 -12.30 15.70
N ARG A 153 -0.80 -12.34 14.82
CA ARG A 153 -0.62 -12.76 13.43
C ARG A 153 0.13 -11.70 12.62
N VAL A 154 -0.12 -10.41 12.88
CA VAL A 154 0.65 -9.32 12.25
C VAL A 154 2.12 -9.41 12.65
N ARG A 155 2.41 -9.62 13.94
CA ARG A 155 3.80 -9.80 14.41
C ARG A 155 4.47 -11.01 13.79
N ARG A 156 3.77 -12.15 13.73
CA ARG A 156 4.31 -13.36 13.10
C ARG A 156 4.65 -13.14 11.62
N LEU A 157 3.78 -12.43 10.89
CA LEU A 157 4.07 -12.05 9.50
C LEU A 157 5.27 -11.08 9.42
N ALA A 158 5.39 -10.13 10.34
CA ALA A 158 6.55 -9.23 10.43
C ALA A 158 7.86 -10.00 10.67
N GLU A 159 7.85 -10.98 11.59
CA GLU A 159 8.99 -11.87 11.89
C GLU A 159 9.40 -12.72 10.66
N MET A 160 8.45 -13.00 9.76
CA MET A 160 8.71 -13.66 8.48
C MET A 160 9.22 -12.70 7.39
N GLY A 161 9.39 -11.41 7.70
CA GLY A 161 9.88 -10.39 6.78
C GLY A 161 8.80 -9.80 5.86
N VAL A 162 7.53 -9.84 6.27
CA VAL A 162 6.45 -9.10 5.61
C VAL A 162 6.49 -7.63 6.06
N LEU A 163 6.40 -6.72 5.11
CA LEU A 163 6.21 -5.29 5.36
C LEU A 163 4.72 -4.95 5.34
N PHE A 164 4.35 -3.80 5.91
CA PHE A 164 2.94 -3.42 6.02
C PHE A 164 2.73 -1.98 5.55
N GLN A 165 1.73 -1.82 4.69
CA GLN A 165 1.25 -0.52 4.21
C GLN A 165 -0.15 -0.28 4.77
N ILE A 166 -0.36 0.79 5.52
CA ILE A 166 -1.72 1.18 5.99
C ILE A 166 -2.32 2.23 5.06
N THR A 167 -3.65 2.24 4.93
CA THR A 167 -4.34 3.27 4.16
C THR A 167 -4.42 4.55 4.99
N GLY A 168 -3.95 5.69 4.45
CA GLY A 168 -3.92 6.97 5.16
C GLY A 168 -5.30 7.40 5.71
N ALA A 169 -6.35 7.23 4.90
CA ALA A 169 -7.72 7.54 5.27
C ALA A 169 -8.24 6.70 6.47
N SER A 170 -7.64 5.54 6.76
CA SER A 170 -7.95 4.77 7.98
C SER A 170 -7.62 5.57 9.25
N LEU A 171 -6.53 6.36 9.25
CA LEU A 171 -6.16 7.21 10.39
C LEU A 171 -7.17 8.33 10.65
N LEU A 172 -7.87 8.76 9.61
CA LEU A 172 -8.95 9.77 9.67
C LEU A 172 -10.30 9.18 10.07
N GLY A 173 -10.41 7.84 10.17
CA GLY A 173 -11.65 7.16 10.55
C GLY A 173 -12.61 6.90 9.40
N VAL A 174 -12.19 7.10 8.15
CA VAL A 174 -13.03 6.93 6.95
C VAL A 174 -13.57 5.50 6.83
N PHE A 175 -12.74 4.49 7.16
CA PHE A 175 -13.12 3.07 7.15
C PHE A 175 -13.63 2.57 8.51
N GLY A 176 -14.10 3.48 9.36
CA GLY A 176 -14.67 3.17 10.67
C GLY A 176 -13.65 3.05 11.80
N LYS A 177 -14.18 3.03 13.04
CA LYS A 177 -13.39 3.11 14.28
C LYS A 177 -12.43 1.93 14.48
N HIS A 178 -12.79 0.74 13.99
CA HIS A 178 -11.94 -0.45 14.12
C HIS A 178 -10.68 -0.35 13.24
N ALA A 179 -10.83 0.10 11.98
CA ALA A 179 -9.68 0.34 11.10
C ALA A 179 -8.78 1.45 11.65
N GLN A 180 -9.37 2.56 12.09
CA GLN A 180 -8.62 3.67 12.69
C GLN A 180 -7.81 3.25 13.91
N ARG A 181 -8.45 2.54 14.85
CA ARG A 181 -7.77 2.06 16.05
C ARG A 181 -6.66 1.07 15.70
N THR A 182 -6.91 0.17 14.76
CA THR A 182 -5.92 -0.84 14.35
C THR A 182 -4.70 -0.17 13.71
N ALA A 183 -4.90 0.78 12.79
CA ALA A 183 -3.82 1.57 12.19
C ALA A 183 -2.96 2.26 13.24
N GLN A 184 -3.59 2.93 14.21
CA GLN A 184 -2.87 3.59 15.31
C GLN A 184 -2.07 2.62 16.17
N VAL A 185 -2.59 1.41 16.41
CA VAL A 185 -1.82 0.42 17.18
C VAL A 185 -0.66 -0.13 16.36
N LEU A 186 -0.85 -0.46 15.07
CA LEU A 186 0.24 -0.92 14.22
C LEU A 186 1.38 0.12 14.15
N LEU A 187 1.04 1.42 14.05
CA LEU A 187 2.03 2.51 14.11
C LEU A 187 2.80 2.51 15.43
N ARG A 188 2.10 2.46 16.58
CA ARG A 188 2.73 2.47 17.91
C ARG A 188 3.62 1.26 18.17
N GLU A 189 3.30 0.12 17.57
CA GLU A 189 4.07 -1.12 17.67
C GLU A 189 5.26 -1.14 16.70
N GLY A 190 5.41 -0.11 15.86
CA GLY A 190 6.45 -0.01 14.86
C GLY A 190 6.32 -1.03 13.71
N LEU A 191 5.10 -1.51 13.46
CA LEU A 191 4.82 -2.53 12.45
C LEU A 191 4.47 -1.95 11.08
N VAL A 192 4.26 -0.64 10.97
CA VAL A 192 3.94 0.04 9.70
C VAL A 192 5.23 0.47 9.02
N HIS A 193 5.30 0.23 7.70
CA HIS A 193 6.47 0.53 6.88
C HIS A 193 6.16 1.57 5.78
N ALA A 194 4.90 1.69 5.37
CA ALA A 194 4.44 2.72 4.45
C ALA A 194 3.01 3.18 4.78
N VAL A 195 2.70 4.42 4.38
CA VAL A 195 1.34 4.94 4.32
C VAL A 195 1.04 5.31 2.87
N ALA A 196 -0.07 4.82 2.34
CA ALA A 196 -0.48 5.03 0.95
C ALA A 196 -1.97 5.37 0.87
N THR A 197 -2.44 5.88 -0.27
CA THR A 197 -3.81 6.38 -0.39
C THR A 197 -4.84 5.27 -0.56
N ASP A 198 -4.51 4.22 -1.32
CA ASP A 198 -5.49 3.23 -1.82
C ASP A 198 -6.72 3.96 -2.45
N ALA A 199 -6.43 5.02 -3.21
CA ALA A 199 -7.43 5.87 -3.84
C ALA A 199 -7.99 5.22 -5.11
N HIS A 200 -9.28 5.48 -5.37
CA HIS A 200 -10.05 4.93 -6.49
C HIS A 200 -10.81 6.00 -7.28
N HIS A 201 -11.10 7.14 -6.65
CA HIS A 201 -11.85 8.23 -7.26
C HIS A 201 -11.21 9.57 -6.89
N ALA A 202 -11.54 10.65 -7.60
CA ALA A 202 -10.98 11.97 -7.31
C ALA A 202 -11.56 12.59 -6.03
N ASP A 203 -12.75 12.13 -5.60
CA ASP A 203 -13.49 12.63 -4.46
C ASP A 203 -14.10 11.49 -3.59
N GLY A 204 -14.78 11.90 -2.52
CA GLY A 204 -15.42 10.96 -1.60
C GLY A 204 -14.45 10.17 -0.71
N PRO A 205 -14.93 9.05 -0.11
CA PRO A 205 -14.18 8.29 0.90
C PRO A 205 -12.90 7.62 0.38
N ARG A 206 -12.80 7.33 -0.92
CA ARG A 206 -11.61 6.75 -1.55
C ARG A 206 -10.86 7.75 -2.42
N ALA A 207 -10.89 9.03 -2.03
CA ALA A 207 -10.08 10.07 -2.65
C ALA A 207 -8.62 10.02 -2.19
N PRO A 208 -7.65 10.43 -3.04
CA PRO A 208 -6.27 10.61 -2.62
C PRO A 208 -6.18 11.82 -1.68
N THR A 209 -6.32 11.57 -0.38
CA THR A 209 -6.31 12.61 0.67
C THR A 209 -5.14 12.32 1.61
N LEU A 210 -4.13 13.19 1.61
CA LEU A 210 -2.90 13.00 2.40
C LEU A 210 -2.55 14.18 3.30
N ALA A 211 -2.91 15.42 2.98
CA ALA A 211 -2.61 16.56 3.85
C ALA A 211 -3.10 16.38 5.30
N PRO A 212 -4.37 16.05 5.58
CA PRO A 212 -4.81 15.75 6.95
C PRO A 212 -4.20 14.44 7.50
N VAL A 213 -3.81 13.50 6.64
CA VAL A 213 -3.11 12.27 7.05
C VAL A 213 -1.71 12.61 7.58
N VAL A 214 -0.97 13.48 6.91
CA VAL A 214 0.36 13.97 7.32
C VAL A 214 0.25 14.61 8.70
N GLU A 215 -0.75 15.46 8.94
CA GLU A 215 -0.96 16.10 10.24
C GLU A 215 -1.21 15.09 11.35
N VAL A 216 -2.13 14.14 11.13
CA VAL A 216 -2.46 13.11 12.13
C VAL A 216 -1.28 12.16 12.36
N LEU A 217 -0.62 11.73 11.30
CA LEU A 217 0.53 10.84 11.36
C LEU A 217 1.68 11.50 12.13
N THR A 218 2.01 12.74 11.80
CA THR A 218 3.06 13.52 12.49
C THR A 218 2.77 13.66 13.99
N ARG A 219 1.51 13.89 14.37
CA ARG A 219 1.12 13.92 15.80
C ARG A 219 1.27 12.57 16.49
N LEU A 220 1.08 11.46 15.78
CA LEU A 220 1.13 10.12 16.34
C LEU A 220 2.56 9.57 16.48
N VAL A 221 3.42 9.83 15.50
CA VAL A 221 4.75 9.21 15.42
C VAL A 221 5.92 10.19 15.39
N GLY A 222 5.67 11.49 15.21
CA GLY A 222 6.70 12.51 15.00
C GLY A 222 6.99 12.77 13.52
N GLU A 223 7.62 13.91 13.23
CA GLU A 223 7.88 14.36 11.85
C GLU A 223 8.85 13.44 11.10
N ALA A 224 9.94 13.02 11.74
CA ALA A 224 10.92 12.12 11.13
C ALA A 224 10.30 10.77 10.74
N GLN A 225 9.47 10.19 11.62
CA GLN A 225 8.78 8.94 11.34
C GLN A 225 7.66 9.09 10.30
N ALA A 226 6.96 10.23 10.28
CA ALA A 226 6.01 10.52 9.21
C ALA A 226 6.71 10.64 7.84
N HIS A 227 7.87 11.31 7.78
CA HIS A 227 8.71 11.38 6.59
C HIS A 227 9.16 9.99 6.12
N LEU A 228 9.63 9.16 7.06
CA LEU A 228 10.04 7.79 6.78
C LEU A 228 8.92 6.99 6.09
N LEU A 229 7.69 7.06 6.62
CA LEU A 229 6.55 6.28 6.14
C LEU A 229 5.89 6.77 4.85
N LEU A 230 6.05 8.06 4.51
CA LEU A 230 5.41 8.69 3.35
C LEU A 230 6.38 8.97 2.20
N ALA A 231 7.69 9.02 2.46
CA ALA A 231 8.69 9.38 1.46
C ALA A 231 9.83 8.37 1.41
N GLU A 232 10.60 8.20 2.49
CA GLU A 232 11.85 7.42 2.42
C GLU A 232 11.61 5.94 2.15
N ASN A 233 10.79 5.26 2.96
CA ASN A 233 10.49 3.83 2.77
C ASN A 233 9.76 3.56 1.44
N PRO A 234 8.70 4.32 1.08
CA PRO A 234 8.11 4.24 -0.25
C PRO A 234 9.10 4.40 -1.40
N SER A 235 10.00 5.40 -1.32
CA SER A 235 11.04 5.61 -2.33
C SER A 235 12.05 4.46 -2.37
N ALA A 236 12.45 3.93 -1.22
CA ALA A 236 13.33 2.77 -1.14
C ALA A 236 12.66 1.54 -1.78
N ILE A 237 11.38 1.29 -1.52
CA ILE A 237 10.60 0.23 -2.17
C ILE A 237 10.61 0.41 -3.69
N LEU A 238 10.30 1.63 -4.17
CA LEU A 238 10.28 1.95 -5.60
C LEU A 238 11.63 1.69 -6.28
N HIS A 239 12.73 1.96 -5.60
CA HIS A 239 14.11 1.81 -6.11
C HIS A 239 14.82 0.53 -5.65
N ASN A 240 14.09 -0.44 -5.08
CA ASN A 240 14.64 -1.70 -4.60
C ASN A 240 15.74 -1.57 -3.51
N GLY A 241 15.69 -0.50 -2.73
CA GLY A 241 16.54 -0.24 -1.56
C GLY A 241 16.06 -0.96 -0.29
N GLU A 242 16.76 -0.76 0.81
CA GLU A 242 16.36 -1.29 2.13
C GLU A 242 15.25 -0.45 2.77
N VAL A 243 14.37 -1.10 3.53
CA VAL A 243 13.25 -0.45 4.24
C VAL A 243 13.55 -0.46 5.73
N GLU A 244 13.39 0.69 6.38
CA GLU A 244 13.62 0.82 7.82
C GLU A 244 12.32 0.63 8.60
N SER A 245 12.40 -0.05 9.73
CA SER A 245 11.29 -0.16 10.67
C SER A 245 11.26 1.05 11.61
N LEU A 246 10.05 1.45 12.01
CA LEU A 246 9.89 2.43 13.07
C LEU A 246 10.52 1.93 14.39
N PRO A 247 11.07 2.82 15.22
CA PRO A 247 11.60 2.45 16.52
C PRO A 247 10.47 1.88 17.40
N THR A 248 10.66 0.65 17.89
CA THR A 248 9.72 0.06 18.85
C THR A 248 9.89 0.73 20.21
N PRO A 249 8.82 1.22 20.86
CA PRO A 249 8.96 1.81 22.19
C PRO A 249 9.50 0.78 23.19
N PRO A 250 10.47 1.14 24.05
CA PRO A 250 11.04 0.23 25.02
C PRO A 250 9.97 -0.19 26.04
N HIS A 251 9.72 -1.50 26.12
CA HIS A 251 8.90 -2.16 27.14
C HIS A 251 7.56 -1.47 27.51
N ARG A 252 6.48 -1.79 26.78
CA ARG A 252 5.12 -1.75 27.35
C ARG A 252 4.48 -3.14 27.33
N ARG A 253 3.70 -3.41 28.38
CA ARG A 253 3.02 -4.69 28.69
C ARG A 253 2.37 -5.30 27.45
N SER A 254 2.40 -6.63 27.37
CA SER A 254 2.03 -7.44 26.20
C SER A 254 0.80 -6.92 25.42
N LEU A 255 0.87 -7.03 24.08
CA LEU A 255 -0.18 -6.74 23.08
C LEU A 255 -1.60 -6.98 23.57
N VAL A 256 -1.73 -8.06 24.33
CA VAL A 256 -2.95 -8.56 24.92
C VAL A 256 -3.70 -7.47 25.68
N SER A 257 -3.05 -6.53 26.38
CA SER A 257 -3.76 -5.50 27.16
C SER A 257 -4.30 -4.30 26.34
N LEU A 258 -3.68 -3.96 25.20
CA LEU A 258 -4.12 -2.86 24.34
C LEU A 258 -5.19 -3.32 23.33
N TRP A 259 -5.14 -4.60 22.97
CA TRP A 259 -6.03 -5.26 22.01
C TRP A 259 -7.18 -6.06 22.65
N ARG A 260 -7.06 -6.53 23.90
CA ARG A 260 -8.21 -7.10 24.62
C ARG A 260 -9.12 -5.98 25.09
N TRP A 261 -10.05 -5.58 24.24
CA TRP A 261 -11.25 -4.91 24.71
C TRP A 261 -12.47 -5.57 24.08
N ARG A 262 -13.38 -5.94 24.97
CA ARG A 262 -14.71 -6.52 24.75
C ARG A 262 -15.56 -5.66 23.83
#